data_AF-A0A7C8ZGL3-F1
#
_entry.id   AF-A0A7C8ZGL3-F1
#
_cell.length_a   1.000
_cell.length_b   1.000
_cell.length_c   1.000
_cell.angle_alpha   90.00
_cell.angle_beta   90.00
_cell.angle_gamma   90.00
#
_symmetry.space_group_name_H-M   'P 1'
#
loop_
_entity.id
_entity.type
_entity.pdbx_description
1 polymer ?
#
loop_
_entity_poly.entity_id
_entity_poly.type
_entity_poly.pdbx_seq_one_letter_code
_entity_poly.pdbx_strand_id
1 'polypeptide(L)'
;LFRSDKDMQVTVAFNHFGEGLVQRMPRCRHGYFHVVNNDYTHWLMYAVGGSAAPTIYCEGNRFLASDSKKEVTKREEAPESEWRNWNWKSEGDLMLNGAYFQQSGSAAASTYARASSLSARPSNLVGSITMGAGVLNGKK
;
A
#
# COMPACT_ATOMS: atom_id res chain seq x y z
N LEU A 1 -0.33 25.54 -1.08
CA LEU A 1 0.40 25.28 -2.34
C LEU A 1 0.52 23.75 -2.57
N PHE A 2 -0.57 23.00 -2.76
CA PHE A 2 -0.53 21.55 -3.12
C PHE A 2 -1.82 21.07 -3.81
N ARG A 3 -2.63 21.99 -4.37
CA ARG A 3 -3.96 21.63 -4.90
C ARG A 3 -3.87 20.74 -6.14
N SER A 4 -2.80 20.87 -6.92
CA SER A 4 -2.58 20.08 -8.14
C SER A 4 -2.29 18.61 -7.86
N ASP A 5 -1.76 18.27 -6.69
CA ASP A 5 -1.45 16.87 -6.33
C ASP A 5 -2.72 16.04 -6.10
N LYS A 6 -3.90 16.67 -6.04
CA LYS A 6 -5.19 15.95 -6.01
C LYS A 6 -5.43 15.11 -7.26
N ASP A 7 -4.83 15.50 -8.38
CA ASP A 7 -4.96 14.79 -9.66
C ASP A 7 -3.84 13.77 -9.89
N MET A 8 -2.87 13.70 -8.97
CA MET A 8 -1.79 12.72 -9.03
C MET A 8 -2.36 11.30 -8.92
N GLN A 9 -1.91 10.43 -9.83
CA GLN A 9 -2.26 9.01 -9.87
C GLN A 9 -0.97 8.21 -9.91
N VAL A 10 -0.81 7.28 -8.98
CA VAL A 10 0.39 6.44 -8.85
C VAL A 10 -0.03 4.98 -8.73
N THR A 11 0.64 4.13 -9.50
CA THR A 11 0.62 2.68 -9.30
C THR A 11 1.95 2.23 -8.73
N VAL A 12 1.92 1.59 -7.56
CA VAL A 12 3.07 0.93 -6.94
C VAL A 12 2.84 -0.57 -7.10
N ALA A 13 3.62 -1.21 -7.99
CA ALA A 13 3.40 -2.60 -8.35
C ALA A 13 4.68 -3.43 -8.39
N PHE A 14 4.55 -4.71 -8.01
CA PHE A 14 5.60 -5.73 -8.15
C PHE A 14 6.94 -5.40 -7.46
N ASN A 15 6.89 -4.61 -6.38
CA ASN A 15 8.08 -4.30 -5.59
C ASN A 15 8.28 -5.30 -4.45
N HIS A 16 9.53 -5.50 -4.04
CA HIS A 16 9.89 -6.15 -2.79
C HIS A 16 10.42 -5.11 -1.80
N PHE A 17 9.62 -4.81 -0.78
CA PHE A 17 9.98 -3.98 0.36
C PHE A 17 10.49 -4.86 1.50
N GLY A 18 11.81 -5.08 1.48
CA GLY A 18 12.50 -5.99 2.39
C GLY A 18 12.69 -5.48 3.82
N GLU A 19 13.43 -6.26 4.59
CA GLU A 19 13.69 -6.00 6.01
C GLU A 19 14.46 -4.70 6.26
N GLY A 20 14.30 -4.14 7.46
CA GLY A 20 15.01 -2.93 7.90
C GLY A 20 14.39 -1.62 7.39
N LEU A 21 13.40 -1.68 6.49
CA LEU A 21 12.66 -0.49 6.07
C LEU A 21 11.80 0.04 7.22
N VAL A 22 12.02 1.31 7.55
CA VAL A 22 11.33 1.92 8.70
C VAL A 22 9.86 2.18 8.39
N GLN A 23 9.58 2.87 7.26
CA GLN A 23 8.26 3.37 6.92
C GLN A 23 8.16 3.86 5.47
N ARG A 24 6.95 4.29 5.06
CA ARG A 24 6.67 5.05 3.82
C ARG A 24 6.79 4.24 2.53
N MET A 25 6.13 3.08 2.49
CA MET A 25 6.12 2.17 1.35
C MET A 25 4.69 1.98 0.77
N PRO A 26 3.98 3.02 0.29
CA PRO A 26 4.35 4.43 0.24
C PRO A 26 3.86 5.26 1.46
N ARG A 27 4.26 6.54 1.53
CA ARG A 27 3.55 7.58 2.29
C ARG A 27 2.92 8.57 1.32
N CYS A 28 1.59 8.59 1.30
CA CYS A 28 0.81 9.34 0.32
C CYS A 28 0.34 10.69 0.85
N ARG A 29 0.16 11.67 -0.05
CA ARG A 29 -0.51 12.94 0.26
C ARG A 29 -1.35 13.34 -0.94
N HIS A 30 -2.61 13.69 -0.69
CA HIS A 30 -3.59 13.93 -1.77
C HIS A 30 -3.63 12.75 -2.76
N GLY A 31 -4.12 12.96 -3.98
CA GLY A 31 -4.02 11.99 -5.08
C GLY A 31 -4.69 10.63 -4.85
N TYR A 32 -4.43 9.74 -5.81
CA TYR A 32 -4.89 8.36 -5.85
C TYR A 32 -3.71 7.40 -6.01
N PHE A 33 -3.69 6.37 -5.18
CA PHE A 33 -2.60 5.39 -5.12
C PHE A 33 -3.16 3.97 -5.19
N HIS A 34 -2.76 3.24 -6.22
CA HIS A 34 -2.98 1.81 -6.33
C HIS A 34 -1.71 1.08 -5.94
N VAL A 35 -1.77 0.37 -4.82
CA VAL A 35 -0.67 -0.41 -4.26
C VAL A 35 -1.01 -1.87 -4.51
N VAL A 36 -0.42 -2.48 -5.54
CA VAL A 36 -0.86 -3.77 -6.06
C VAL A 36 0.26 -4.79 -6.16
N ASN A 37 0.02 -6.00 -5.64
CA ASN A 37 0.96 -7.13 -5.72
C ASN A 37 2.42 -6.82 -5.32
N ASN A 38 2.62 -6.05 -4.24
CA ASN A 38 3.94 -5.84 -3.63
C ASN A 38 4.14 -6.79 -2.45
N ASP A 39 5.40 -7.15 -2.19
CA ASP A 39 5.82 -7.99 -1.06
C ASP A 39 6.44 -7.12 0.03
N TYR A 40 5.91 -7.18 1.25
CA TYR A 40 6.35 -6.40 2.40
C TYR A 40 6.85 -7.32 3.50
N THR A 41 8.06 -7.07 3.97
CA THR A 41 8.68 -7.89 5.01
C THR A 41 9.20 -7.02 6.15
N HIS A 42 8.69 -7.26 7.36
CA HIS A 42 9.25 -6.78 8.62
C HIS A 42 9.51 -5.26 8.70
N TRP A 43 8.49 -4.44 8.42
CA TRP A 43 8.58 -2.99 8.62
C TRP A 43 8.78 -2.62 10.10
N LEU A 44 9.49 -1.51 10.36
CA LEU A 44 9.84 -1.08 11.72
C LEU A 44 8.87 -0.04 12.33
N MET A 45 7.99 0.56 11.53
CA MET A 45 6.95 1.47 12.03
C MET A 45 5.59 1.24 11.36
N TYR A 46 5.48 1.41 10.05
CA TYR A 46 4.29 1.10 9.24
C TYR A 46 4.72 0.79 7.80
N ALA A 47 3.91 0.04 7.05
CA ALA A 47 4.17 -0.17 5.63
C ALA A 47 3.60 0.98 4.80
N VAL A 48 2.28 1.17 4.84
CA VAL A 48 1.55 2.14 4.02
C VAL A 48 1.02 3.28 4.89
N GLY A 49 1.23 4.52 4.49
CA GLY A 49 0.76 5.66 5.28
C GLY A 49 0.36 6.87 4.46
N GLY A 50 -0.08 7.92 5.13
CA GLY A 50 -0.44 9.15 4.44
C GLY A 50 -1.01 10.25 5.30
N SER A 51 -1.11 11.43 4.70
CA SER A 51 -1.62 12.68 5.30
C SER A 51 -2.45 13.45 4.27
N ALA A 52 -3.33 14.35 4.72
CA ALA A 52 -4.12 15.21 3.85
C ALA A 52 -4.98 14.48 2.80
N ALA A 53 -5.71 13.46 3.26
CA ALA A 53 -6.77 12.75 2.54
C ALA A 53 -6.36 12.12 1.18
N PRO A 54 -5.33 11.25 1.12
CA PRO A 54 -5.07 10.45 -0.07
C PRO A 54 -6.12 9.35 -0.21
N THR A 55 -6.42 8.93 -1.45
CA THR A 55 -7.12 7.67 -1.69
C THR A 55 -6.09 6.57 -1.90
N ILE A 56 -6.14 5.52 -1.09
CA ILE A 56 -5.20 4.40 -1.13
C ILE A 56 -5.97 3.10 -1.31
N TYR A 57 -5.63 2.37 -2.36
CA TYR A 57 -6.18 1.06 -2.65
C TYR A 57 -5.07 0.03 -2.65
N CYS A 58 -5.02 -0.78 -1.60
CA CYS A 58 -4.16 -1.94 -1.51
C CYS A 58 -4.90 -3.16 -2.07
N GLU A 59 -4.31 -3.80 -3.08
CA GLU A 59 -4.92 -4.93 -3.78
C GLU A 59 -3.90 -6.07 -3.97
N GLY A 60 -4.21 -7.26 -3.44
CA GLY A 60 -3.43 -8.47 -3.68
C GLY A 60 -1.96 -8.42 -3.24
N ASN A 61 -1.57 -7.55 -2.30
CA ASN A 61 -0.23 -7.50 -1.72
C ASN A 61 -0.02 -8.63 -0.72
N ARG A 62 1.25 -8.84 -0.34
CA ARG A 62 1.63 -9.73 0.76
C ARG A 62 2.29 -8.92 1.86
N PHE A 63 1.70 -8.93 3.05
CA PHE A 63 2.19 -8.21 4.24
C PHE A 63 2.65 -9.20 5.31
N LEU A 64 3.96 -9.37 5.43
CA LEU A 64 4.58 -10.11 6.53
C LEU A 64 5.04 -9.14 7.62
N ALA A 65 4.20 -9.00 8.65
CA ALA A 65 4.49 -8.15 9.80
C ALA A 65 5.71 -8.64 10.59
N SER A 66 6.44 -7.70 11.19
CA SER A 66 7.45 -8.03 12.21
C SER A 66 6.77 -8.45 13.52
N ASP A 67 7.53 -8.95 14.49
CA ASP A 67 6.97 -9.38 15.78
C ASP A 67 6.38 -8.21 16.58
N SER A 68 6.91 -7.00 16.41
CA SER A 68 6.52 -5.82 17.18
C SER A 68 5.59 -4.85 16.43
N LYS A 69 5.45 -4.95 15.10
CA LYS A 69 4.63 -4.05 14.28
C LYS A 69 3.66 -4.84 13.42
N LYS A 70 2.38 -4.78 13.80
CA LYS A 70 1.28 -5.54 13.17
C LYS A 70 0.42 -4.69 12.24
N GLU A 71 0.22 -3.42 12.56
CA GLU A 71 -0.56 -2.55 11.69
C GLU A 71 0.23 -2.20 10.42
N VAL A 72 -0.39 -2.45 9.26
CA VAL A 72 0.13 -2.06 7.94
C VAL A 72 0.06 -0.54 7.75
N THR A 73 -1.01 0.06 8.28
CA THR A 73 -1.42 1.44 8.02
C THR A 73 -0.93 2.47 9.03
N LYS A 74 -0.67 3.70 8.60
CA LYS A 74 -0.49 4.85 9.50
C LYS A 74 -1.05 6.15 8.92
N ARG A 75 -2.04 6.74 9.61
CA ARG A 75 -2.54 8.09 9.31
C ARG A 75 -1.72 9.12 10.07
N GLU A 76 -1.22 10.11 9.35
CA GLU A 76 -0.38 11.17 9.89
C GLU A 76 -1.13 12.51 9.84
N GLU A 77 -0.83 13.38 10.82
CA GLU A 77 -1.25 14.79 10.82
C GLU A 77 -2.78 15.02 10.81
N ALA A 78 -3.58 14.05 11.24
CA ALA A 78 -5.03 14.18 11.35
C ALA A 78 -5.60 13.39 12.53
N PRO A 79 -6.60 13.92 13.26
CA PRO A 79 -7.33 13.16 14.27
C PRO A 79 -8.23 12.11 13.61
N GLU A 80 -8.64 11.11 14.39
CA GLU A 80 -9.49 10.01 13.94
C GLU A 80 -10.85 10.45 13.38
N SER A 81 -11.44 11.49 13.96
CA SER A 81 -12.67 12.11 13.46
C SER A 81 -12.54 12.65 12.02
N GLU A 82 -11.32 13.00 11.60
CA GLU A 82 -11.02 13.44 10.25
C GLU A 82 -10.66 12.26 9.34
N TRP A 83 -9.62 11.49 9.71
CA TRP A 83 -9.06 10.48 8.81
C TRP A 83 -9.97 9.28 8.58
N ARG A 84 -10.96 9.02 9.46
CA ARG A 84 -11.96 7.97 9.23
C ARG A 84 -12.74 8.16 7.93
N ASN A 85 -12.79 9.38 7.41
CA ASN A 85 -13.43 9.70 6.14
C ASN A 85 -12.51 9.54 4.92
N TRP A 86 -11.21 9.26 5.11
CA TRP A 86 -10.26 9.03 4.02
C TRP A 86 -10.43 7.62 3.46
N ASN A 87 -10.40 7.50 2.13
CA ASN A 87 -10.70 6.25 1.41
C ASN A 87 -9.48 5.33 1.33
N TRP A 88 -9.34 4.45 2.31
CA TRP A 88 -8.24 3.48 2.42
C TRP A 88 -8.82 2.08 2.47
N LYS A 89 -8.57 1.30 1.41
CA LYS A 89 -9.15 -0.02 1.20
C LYS A 89 -8.07 -1.08 1.00
N SER A 90 -8.31 -2.28 1.53
CA SER A 90 -7.52 -3.48 1.34
C SER A 90 -8.42 -4.57 0.73
N GLU A 91 -7.97 -5.21 -0.34
CA GLU A 91 -8.75 -6.24 -1.05
C GLU A 91 -7.83 -7.35 -1.56
N GLY A 92 -8.12 -8.61 -1.19
CA GLY A 92 -7.31 -9.76 -1.60
C GLY A 92 -5.88 -9.80 -1.05
N ASP A 93 -5.51 -8.88 -0.16
CA ASP A 93 -4.19 -8.84 0.49
C ASP A 93 -3.98 -10.05 1.42
N LEU A 94 -2.78 -10.62 1.42
CA LEU A 94 -2.36 -11.69 2.32
C LEU A 94 -1.69 -11.09 3.57
N MET A 95 -2.33 -11.26 4.72
CA MET A 95 -1.83 -10.79 6.01
C MET A 95 -1.16 -11.93 6.78
N LEU A 96 0.14 -11.80 7.07
CA LEU A 96 0.94 -12.82 7.76
C LEU A 96 1.50 -12.29 9.07
N ASN A 97 1.79 -13.20 9.99
CA ASN A 97 2.30 -12.89 11.33
C ASN A 97 1.43 -11.86 12.08
N GLY A 98 0.11 -11.95 11.95
CA GLY A 98 -0.83 -11.04 12.61
C GLY A 98 -0.88 -9.63 12.01
N ALA A 99 -0.35 -9.42 10.80
CA ALA A 99 -0.55 -8.17 10.08
C ALA A 99 -2.04 -7.84 9.96
N TYR A 100 -2.39 -6.55 10.00
CA TYR A 100 -3.75 -6.12 9.69
C TYR A 100 -3.77 -4.75 9.04
N PHE A 101 -4.79 -4.53 8.22
CA PHE A 101 -5.05 -3.25 7.57
C PHE A 101 -6.30 -2.62 8.17
N GLN A 102 -6.14 -1.46 8.79
CA GLN A 102 -7.28 -0.71 9.29
C GLN A 102 -7.88 0.09 8.13
N GLN A 103 -9.06 -0.28 7.65
CA GLN A 103 -9.74 0.37 6.53
C GLN A 103 -10.52 1.61 6.98
N SER A 104 -10.77 2.55 6.06
CA SER A 104 -11.56 3.76 6.32
C SER A 104 -12.22 4.31 5.05
N GLY A 105 -13.17 5.24 5.23
CA GLY A 105 -13.94 5.83 4.15
C GLY A 105 -15.12 4.97 3.70
N SER A 106 -15.90 5.54 2.77
CA SER A 106 -17.13 4.93 2.24
C SER A 106 -17.19 4.99 0.70
N ALA A 107 -16.06 5.25 0.05
CA ALA A 107 -16.00 5.31 -1.41
C ALA A 107 -16.55 4.04 -2.05
N ALA A 108 -17.42 4.23 -3.05
CA ALA A 108 -17.93 3.15 -3.88
C ALA A 108 -16.78 2.44 -4.62
N ALA A 109 -16.97 1.16 -4.95
CA ALA A 109 -16.00 0.36 -5.71
C ALA A 109 -15.54 1.04 -7.00
N SER A 110 -16.42 1.79 -7.67
CA SER A 110 -16.11 2.58 -8.87
C SER A 110 -15.04 3.65 -8.66
N THR A 111 -14.84 4.15 -7.44
CA THR A 111 -13.77 5.10 -7.09
C THR A 111 -12.39 4.46 -7.25
N TYR A 112 -12.31 3.15 -7.01
CA TYR A 112 -11.09 2.36 -7.12
C TYR A 112 -10.91 1.76 -8.53
N ALA A 113 -11.96 1.78 -9.36
CA ALA A 113 -11.91 1.30 -10.74
C ALA A 113 -11.01 2.15 -11.66
N ARG A 114 -10.61 3.37 -11.24
CA ARG A 114 -9.60 4.16 -11.98
C ARG A 114 -8.22 3.50 -12.03
N ALA A 115 -7.99 2.45 -11.26
CA ALA A 115 -6.76 1.64 -11.28
C ALA A 115 -6.72 0.52 -12.34
N SER A 116 -7.69 0.44 -13.26
CA SER A 116 -7.97 -0.77 -14.07
C SER A 116 -6.96 -1.15 -15.16
N SER A 117 -5.70 -0.69 -15.14
CA SER A 117 -4.72 -1.15 -16.14
C SER A 117 -4.23 -2.58 -15.89
N LEU A 118 -4.30 -3.07 -14.64
CA LEU A 118 -3.83 -4.40 -14.22
C LEU A 118 -4.79 -5.01 -13.20
N SER A 119 -5.31 -6.21 -13.49
CA SER A 119 -6.01 -7.00 -12.47
C SER A 119 -4.99 -7.56 -11.48
N ALA A 120 -5.25 -7.44 -10.18
CA ALA A 120 -4.37 -8.03 -9.18
C ALA A 120 -4.30 -9.56 -9.33
N ARG A 121 -3.08 -10.09 -9.18
CA ARG A 121 -2.83 -11.53 -9.03
C ARG A 121 -3.16 -11.97 -7.60
N PRO A 122 -3.48 -13.27 -7.38
CA PRO A 122 -3.58 -13.82 -6.04
C PRO A 122 -2.35 -13.52 -5.18
N SER A 123 -2.58 -13.05 -3.95
CA SER A 123 -1.53 -12.58 -3.04
C SER A 123 -0.54 -13.68 -2.60
N ASN A 124 -0.92 -14.95 -2.73
CA ASN A 124 -0.02 -16.09 -2.51
C ASN A 124 1.07 -16.22 -3.60
N LEU A 125 0.87 -15.64 -4.79
CA LEU A 125 1.87 -15.64 -5.87
C LEU A 125 2.88 -14.49 -5.75
N VAL A 126 2.61 -13.50 -4.88
CA VAL A 126 3.40 -12.26 -4.77
C VAL A 126 4.88 -12.55 -4.57
N GLY A 127 5.24 -13.43 -3.63
CA GLY A 127 6.65 -13.77 -3.38
C GLY A 127 7.38 -14.33 -4.60
N SER A 128 6.69 -15.03 -5.50
CA SER A 128 7.28 -15.52 -6.75
C SER A 128 7.40 -14.42 -7.81
N ILE A 129 6.36 -13.59 -7.99
CA ILE A 129 6.35 -12.56 -9.04
C ILE A 129 7.23 -11.34 -8.69
N THR A 130 7.59 -11.16 -7.42
CA THR A 130 8.54 -10.12 -6.99
C THR A 130 9.97 -10.63 -6.79
N MET A 131 10.26 -11.90 -7.09
CA MET A 131 11.61 -12.48 -6.92
C MET A 131 12.68 -11.79 -7.78
N GLY A 132 12.28 -11.26 -8.93
CA GLY A 132 13.16 -10.50 -9.82
C GLY A 132 13.21 -8.99 -9.52
N ALA A 133 12.64 -8.52 -8.41
CA ALA A 133 12.67 -7.10 -8.07
C ALA A 133 14.11 -6.61 -7.86
N GLY A 134 14.40 -5.40 -8.35
CA GLY A 134 15.73 -4.80 -8.31
C GLY A 134 16.34 -4.65 -9.71
N VAL A 135 17.65 -4.45 -9.75
CA VAL A 135 18.36 -4.24 -11.03
C VAL A 135 18.44 -5.53 -11.84
N LEU A 136 18.32 -5.40 -13.16
CA LEU A 136 18.60 -6.51 -14.06
C LEU A 136 20.10 -6.80 -14.04
N ASN A 137 20.49 -7.95 -13.50
CA ASN A 137 21.84 -8.45 -13.66
C ASN A 137 21.98 -8.95 -15.10
N GLY A 138 22.52 -8.11 -15.99
CA GLY A 138 22.95 -8.54 -17.32
C GLY A 138 23.95 -9.69 -17.18
N LYS A 139 23.80 -10.75 -17.99
CA LYS A 139 24.90 -11.70 -18.17
C LYS A 139 26.08 -10.88 -18.71
N LYS A 140 27.20 -10.88 -17.98
CA LYS A 140 28.48 -10.48 -18.56
C LYS A 140 28.85 -11.45 -19.68
#